data_AF-A0A2D6NFS4-F1
#
_entry.id   AF-A0A2D6NFS4-F1
#
_cell.length_a   1.000
_cell.length_b   1.000
_cell.length_c   1.000
_cell.angle_alpha   90.00
_cell.angle_beta   90.00
_cell.angle_gamma   90.00
#
_symmetry.space_group_name_H-M   'P 1'
#
loop_
_entity.id
_entity.type
_entity.pdbx_description
1 polymer ?
#
loop_
_entity_poly.entity_id
_entity_poly.type
_entity_poly.pdbx_seq_one_letter_code
_entity_poly.pdbx_strand_id
1 'polypeptide(L)'
;VLFLSFQKVKLTIRIKSIATAFIALYVFNIVRIVFLILISENNYFEQIHWIFWNLTSTIFVLLIFFLTIKAYKIKEIPFLEDIKYLAKKTKRKKSGK
;
A
#
# COMPACT_ATOMS: atom_id res chain seq x y z
N VAL A 1 2.29 -8.43 -4.19
CA VAL A 1 2.23 -9.74 -3.48
C VAL A 1 2.02 -9.61 -1.95
N LEU A 2 1.92 -8.41 -1.37
CA LEU A 2 1.73 -8.22 0.09
C LEU A 2 0.34 -8.63 0.63
N PHE A 3 -0.71 -8.48 -0.19
CA PHE A 3 -2.08 -8.86 0.20
C PHE A 3 -2.32 -10.37 0.29
N LEU A 4 -1.44 -11.21 -0.27
CA LEU A 4 -1.60 -12.66 -0.24
C LEU A 4 -1.02 -13.27 1.04
N SER A 5 -0.13 -12.55 1.72
CA SER A 5 0.54 -12.99 2.95
C SER A 5 -0.38 -12.99 4.19
N PHE A 6 -1.62 -12.50 4.08
CA PHE A 6 -2.60 -12.48 5.16
C PHE A 6 -3.14 -13.90 5.44
N GLN A 7 -2.53 -14.67 6.33
CA GLN A 7 -2.90 -16.09 6.52
C GLN A 7 -4.33 -16.31 7.05
N LYS A 8 -4.87 -15.45 7.94
CA LYS A 8 -6.18 -15.66 8.58
C LYS A 8 -7.35 -14.89 7.98
N VAL A 9 -7.13 -14.14 6.90
CA VAL A 9 -8.21 -13.36 6.25
C VAL A 9 -9.02 -14.27 5.33
N LYS A 10 -10.36 -14.16 5.33
CA LYS A 10 -11.24 -14.90 4.42
C LYS A 10 -10.88 -14.60 2.96
N LEU A 11 -10.86 -15.62 2.09
CA LEU A 11 -10.50 -15.48 0.68
C LEU A 11 -11.30 -14.38 -0.04
N THR A 12 -12.59 -14.26 0.26
CA THR A 12 -13.46 -13.22 -0.30
C THR A 12 -12.99 -11.81 0.02
N ILE A 13 -12.50 -11.57 1.24
CA ILE A 13 -11.95 -10.27 1.65
C ILE A 13 -10.61 -10.01 0.95
N ARG A 14 -9.79 -11.05 0.73
CA ARG A 14 -8.51 -10.92 0.00
C ARG A 14 -8.73 -10.53 -1.46
N ILE A 15 -9.66 -11.20 -2.14
CA ILE A 15 -9.95 -10.90 -3.55
C ILE A 15 -10.55 -9.49 -3.66
N LYS A 16 -11.51 -9.14 -2.78
CA LYS A 16 -12.09 -7.79 -2.75
C LYS A 16 -11.05 -6.72 -2.47
N SER A 17 -10.13 -6.93 -1.51
CA SER A 17 -9.11 -5.95 -1.18
C SER A 17 -8.10 -5.76 -2.31
N ILE A 18 -7.67 -6.85 -2.96
CA ILE A 18 -6.81 -6.77 -4.15
C ILE A 18 -7.52 -6.06 -5.30
N ALA A 19 -8.78 -6.41 -5.57
CA ALA A 19 -9.57 -5.76 -6.62
C ALA A 19 -9.76 -4.26 -6.34
N THR A 20 -10.08 -3.88 -5.10
CA THR A 20 -10.19 -2.47 -4.69
C THR A 20 -8.86 -1.73 -4.88
N ALA A 21 -7.74 -2.30 -4.43
CA ALA A 21 -6.43 -1.68 -4.59
C ALA A 21 -6.06 -1.53 -6.08
N PHE A 22 -6.36 -2.54 -6.90
CA PHE A 22 -6.12 -2.51 -8.34
C PHE A 22 -6.96 -1.44 -9.05
N ILE A 23 -8.26 -1.38 -8.78
CA ILE A 23 -9.16 -0.36 -9.33
C ILE A 23 -8.73 1.03 -8.87
N ALA A 24 -8.40 1.21 -7.60
CA ALA A 24 -7.95 2.50 -7.07
C ALA A 24 -6.66 2.97 -7.75
N LEU A 25 -5.68 2.08 -7.93
CA LEU A 25 -4.45 2.38 -8.66
C LEU A 25 -4.73 2.69 -10.13
N TYR A 26 -5.61 1.93 -10.78
CA TYR A 26 -5.97 2.16 -12.18
C TYR A 26 -6.61 3.54 -12.39
N VAL A 27 -7.62 3.87 -11.59
CA VAL A 27 -8.29 5.18 -11.62
C VAL A 27 -7.28 6.30 -11.35
N PHE A 28 -6.43 6.15 -10.33
CA PHE A 28 -5.42 7.14 -10.01
C PHE A 28 -4.43 7.36 -11.17
N ASN A 29 -4.01 6.29 -11.86
CA ASN A 29 -3.13 6.40 -13.00
C ASN A 29 -3.78 7.12 -14.19
N ILE A 30 -5.07 6.88 -14.45
CA ILE A 30 -5.82 7.64 -15.47
C ILE A 30 -5.87 9.12 -15.10
N VAL A 31 -6.28 9.43 -13.86
CA VAL A 31 -6.35 10.81 -13.36
C VAL A 31 -4.99 11.51 -13.48
N ARG A 32 -3.90 10.82 -13.16
CA ARG A 32 -2.54 11.34 -13.32
C ARG A 32 -2.23 11.70 -14.77
N ILE A 33 -2.51 10.80 -15.72
CA ILE A 33 -2.24 11.04 -17.14
C ILE A 33 -3.05 12.24 -17.64
N VAL A 34 -4.34 12.29 -17.32
CA VAL A 34 -5.20 13.42 -17.68
C VAL A 34 -4.66 14.73 -17.09
N PHE A 35 -4.29 14.73 -15.81
CA PHE A 35 -3.70 15.90 -15.16
C PHE A 35 -2.41 16.35 -15.87
N LEU A 36 -1.49 15.42 -16.18
CA LEU A 36 -0.23 15.73 -16.86
C LEU A 36 -0.46 16.28 -18.28
N ILE A 37 -1.46 15.78 -19.01
CA ILE A 37 -1.83 16.31 -20.33
C ILE A 37 -2.31 17.77 -20.20
N LEU A 38 -3.10 18.09 -19.19
CA LEU A 38 -3.61 19.46 -18.98
C LEU A 38 -2.52 20.49 -18.66
N ILE A 39 -1.37 20.05 -18.18
CA ILE A 39 -0.24 20.92 -17.82
C ILE A 39 0.98 20.74 -18.74
N SER A 40 0.81 20.05 -19.87
CA SER A 40 1.92 19.67 -20.77
C SER A 40 2.66 20.87 -21.37
N GLU A 41 1.96 21.98 -21.61
CA GLU A 41 2.53 23.22 -22.15
C GLU A 41 3.19 24.10 -21.08
N ASN A 42 3.15 23.70 -19.81
CA ASN A 42 3.73 24.47 -18.73
C ASN A 42 5.26 24.33 -18.70
N ASN A 43 5.98 25.44 -18.50
CA ASN A 43 7.45 25.45 -18.38
C ASN A 43 7.99 24.55 -17.25
N TYR A 44 7.15 24.20 -16.26
CA TYR A 44 7.48 23.30 -15.16
C TYR A 44 7.06 21.84 -15.39
N PHE A 45 6.59 21.49 -16.59
CA PHE A 45 6.05 20.15 -16.89
C PHE A 45 7.03 19.04 -16.53
N GLU A 46 8.29 19.14 -16.95
CA GLU A 46 9.30 18.10 -16.73
C GLU A 46 9.54 17.84 -15.23
N GLN A 47 9.63 18.90 -14.43
CA GLN A 47 9.82 18.77 -12.97
C GLN A 47 8.58 18.14 -12.32
N ILE A 48 7.39 18.59 -12.70
CA ILE A 48 6.13 18.07 -12.16
C ILE A 48 5.96 16.59 -12.56
N HIS A 49 6.19 16.26 -13.83
CA HIS A 49 6.13 14.90 -14.37
C HIS A 49 7.08 13.97 -13.59
N TRP A 50 8.33 14.38 -13.38
CA TRP A 50 9.31 13.58 -12.63
C TRP A 50 8.89 13.35 -11.17
N ILE A 51 8.35 14.37 -10.49
CA ILE A 51 7.83 14.25 -9.12
C ILE A 51 6.65 13.28 -9.07
N PHE A 52 5.70 13.42 -10.01
CA PHE A 52 4.54 12.53 -10.10
C PHE A 52 4.94 11.08 -10.39
N TRP A 53 6.00 10.87 -11.16
CA TRP A 53 6.48 9.53 -11.46
C TRP A 53 7.18 8.88 -10.26
N ASN A 54 8.11 9.58 -9.61
CA ASN A 54 9.01 8.97 -8.64
C ASN A 54 8.51 9.03 -7.19
N LEU A 55 8.00 10.20 -6.78
CA LEU A 55 7.61 10.42 -5.39
C LEU A 55 6.16 10.02 -5.16
N THR A 56 5.29 10.56 -6.02
CA THR A 56 3.84 10.39 -5.89
C THR A 56 3.44 8.92 -6.05
N SER A 57 4.00 8.19 -7.01
CA SER A 57 3.69 6.76 -7.22
C SER A 57 3.90 5.91 -5.95
N THR A 58 5.02 6.08 -5.26
CA THR A 58 5.34 5.32 -4.04
C THR A 58 4.38 5.67 -2.90
N ILE A 59 4.15 6.96 -2.69
CA ILE A 59 3.24 7.45 -1.64
C ILE A 59 1.82 6.94 -1.88
N PHE A 60 1.33 6.99 -3.12
CA PHE A 60 -0.02 6.54 -3.46
C PHE A 60 -0.20 5.04 -3.28
N VAL A 61 0.79 4.22 -3.64
CA VAL A 61 0.73 2.77 -3.40
C VAL A 61 0.62 2.47 -1.90
N LEU A 62 1.43 3.13 -1.06
CA LEU A 62 1.36 2.97 0.40
C LEU A 62 0.02 3.45 0.96
N LEU A 63 -0.46 4.60 0.49
CA LEU A 63 -1.73 5.18 0.93
C LEU A 63 -2.91 4.27 0.58
N ILE A 64 -2.98 3.78 -0.67
CA ILE A 64 -4.00 2.81 -1.10
C ILE A 64 -3.91 1.52 -0.29
N PHE A 65 -2.71 1.04 0.02
CA PHE A 65 -2.51 -0.14 0.84
C PHE A 65 -3.10 0.05 2.25
N PHE A 66 -2.74 1.13 2.95
CA PHE A 66 -3.26 1.42 4.29
C PHE A 66 -4.77 1.68 4.29
N LEU A 67 -5.29 2.41 3.31
CA LEU A 67 -6.73 2.64 3.16
C LEU A 67 -7.48 1.34 2.92
N THR A 68 -6.94 0.45 2.10
CA THR A 68 -7.53 -0.86 1.84
C THR A 68 -7.54 -1.73 3.09
N ILE A 69 -6.44 -1.77 3.86
CA ILE A 69 -6.39 -2.45 5.16
C ILE A 69 -7.47 -1.92 6.10
N LYS A 70 -7.59 -0.59 6.19
CA LYS A 70 -8.57 0.07 7.06
C LYS A 70 -10.01 -0.21 6.63
N ALA A 71 -10.30 -0.11 5.33
CA ALA A 71 -11.63 -0.34 4.74
C ALA A 71 -12.11 -1.78 4.98
N TYR A 72 -11.23 -2.76 4.82
CA TYR A 72 -11.55 -4.19 5.01
C TYR A 72 -11.27 -4.70 6.44
N LYS A 73 -10.92 -3.80 7.37
CA LYS A 73 -10.62 -4.11 8.79
C LYS A 73 -9.64 -5.27 8.94
N ILE A 74 -8.62 -5.32 8.09
CA ILE A 74 -7.60 -6.38 8.11
C ILE A 74 -6.72 -6.17 9.34
N LYS A 75 -6.91 -7.00 10.37
CA LYS A 75 -6.27 -6.81 11.69
C LYS A 75 -4.82 -7.31 11.77
N GLU A 76 -4.44 -8.26 10.92
CA GLU A 76 -3.11 -8.88 10.97
C GLU A 76 -2.30 -8.35 9.81
N ILE A 77 -1.31 -7.48 10.04
CA ILE A 77 -0.34 -7.10 9.00
C ILE A 77 0.84 -8.07 9.09
N PRO A 78 1.09 -8.95 8.10
CA PRO A 78 1.98 -10.11 8.25
C PRO A 78 3.37 -9.71 8.77
N PHE A 79 3.96 -8.65 8.22
CA PHE A 79 5.26 -8.16 8.67
C PHE A 79 5.25 -7.61 10.12
N LEU A 80 4.20 -6.90 10.53
CA LEU A 80 4.10 -6.35 11.89
C LEU A 80 3.85 -7.46 12.92
N GLU A 81 3.02 -8.44 12.57
CA GLU A 81 2.76 -9.61 13.42
C GLU A 81 4.03 -10.47 13.57
N ASP A 82 4.81 -10.64 12.50
CA ASP A 82 6.09 -11.36 12.55
C ASP A 82 7.12 -10.65 13.44
N ILE A 83 7.29 -9.33 13.30
CA ILE A 83 8.17 -8.54 14.18
C ILE A 83 7.71 -8.65 15.64
N LYS A 84 6.41 -8.52 15.90
CA LYS A 84 5.84 -8.61 17.25
C LYS A 84 6.06 -10.00 17.85
N TYR A 85 5.91 -11.05 17.05
CA TYR A 85 6.19 -12.43 17.44
C TYR A 85 7.66 -12.62 17.82
N LEU A 86 8.59 -12.16 16.97
CA LEU A 86 10.02 -12.24 17.23
C LEU A 86 10.43 -11.44 18.47
N ALA A 87 9.93 -10.21 18.63
CA ALA A 87 10.19 -9.36 19.79
C ALA A 87 9.72 -10.03 21.10
N LYS A 88 8.54 -10.67 21.08
CA LYS A 88 8.00 -11.42 22.23
C LYS A 88 8.87 -12.64 22.57
N LYS A 89 9.34 -13.37 21.56
CA LYS A 89 10.24 -14.54 21.74
C LYS A 89 11.57 -14.13 22.36
N THR A 90 12.15 -13.01 21.92
CA THR A 90 13.41 -12.48 22.47
C THR A 90 13.27 -12.03 23.92
N LYS A 91 12.16 -11.37 24.31
CA LYS A 91 11.91 -10.99 25.71
C LYS A 91 11.72 -12.20 26.64
N ARG A 92 11.02 -13.25 26.19
CA ARG A 92 10.78 -14.46 26.99
C ARG A 92 12.08 -15.23 27.29
N LYS A 93 13.05 -15.21 26.37
CA LYS A 93 14.39 -15.80 26.58
C LYS A 93 15.24 -15.05 27.60
N LYS A 94 14.98 -13.75 27.83
CA LYS A 94 15.67 -12.92 28.84
C LYS A 94 15.09 -13.10 30.26
N SER A 95 13.84 -13.53 30.40
CA SER A 95 13.15 -13.70 31.69
C SER A 95 13.16 -15.14 32.24
N GLY A 96 13.68 -16.10 31.46
CA GLY A 96 13.84 -17.50 31.86
C GLY A 96 15.29 -17.90 32.13
N LYS A 97 16.15 -16.92 32.43
CA LYS A 97 17.48 -17.10 33.00
C LYS A 97 17.48 -16.54 34.40
#